data_AF-A0A2D7K4K6-F1
#
_entry.id   AF-A0A2D7K4K6-F1
#
_cell.length_a   1.000
_cell.length_b   1.000
_cell.length_c   1.000
_cell.angle_alpha   90.00
_cell.angle_beta   90.00
_cell.angle_gamma   90.00
#
_symmetry.space_group_name_H-M   'P 1'
#
loop_
_entity.id
_entity.type
_entity.pdbx_description
1 polymer ?
#
loop_
_entity_poly.entity_id
_entity_poly.type
_entity_poly.pdbx_seq_one_letter_code
_entity_poly.pdbx_strand_id
1 'polypeptide(L)'
;MTATAPITQDVLTLPRNPSEGPVNLIGLSRSVLVQTLMEHGLAEKKAKMRSNQIWQWIYQKGVRSFDQMTNLSKDYRAELASQFVLAVPEVVTKKVSTDGTRKYLMRIAGGHE
;
A
#
# COMPACT_ATOMS: atom_id res chain seq x y z
N MET A 1 -46.72 21.84 -11.90
CA MET A 1 -45.67 20.81 -12.01
C MET A 1 -44.44 21.30 -11.24
N THR A 2 -44.44 21.17 -9.91
CA THR A 2 -43.29 21.58 -9.07
C THR A 2 -42.31 20.42 -9.01
N ALA A 3 -41.17 20.55 -9.68
CA ALA A 3 -40.09 19.58 -9.60
C ALA A 3 -39.51 19.61 -8.18
N THR A 4 -39.64 18.49 -7.46
CA THR A 4 -39.00 18.30 -6.15
C THR A 4 -37.49 18.20 -6.38
N ALA A 5 -36.72 19.09 -5.73
CA ALA A 5 -35.26 19.08 -5.84
C ALA A 5 -34.69 17.72 -5.41
N PRO A 6 -33.63 17.20 -6.07
CA PRO A 6 -33.06 15.93 -5.69
C PRO A 6 -32.48 16.00 -4.27
N ILE A 7 -32.78 14.96 -3.50
CA ILE A 7 -32.20 14.69 -2.17
C ILE A 7 -30.68 14.69 -2.29
N THR A 8 -30.04 15.78 -1.87
CA THR A 8 -28.58 15.84 -1.72
C THR A 8 -28.26 15.24 -0.37
N GLN A 9 -27.53 14.12 -0.36
CA GLN A 9 -27.08 13.51 0.88
C GLN A 9 -26.06 14.45 1.55
N ASP A 10 -26.34 14.88 2.77
CA ASP A 10 -25.42 15.66 3.58
C ASP A 10 -24.27 14.75 4.01
N VAL A 11 -23.18 14.76 3.23
CA VAL A 11 -22.00 13.93 3.48
C VAL A 11 -20.98 14.74 4.27
N LEU A 12 -20.79 14.37 5.53
CA LEU A 12 -19.68 14.88 6.33
C LEU A 12 -18.37 14.26 5.84
N THR A 13 -17.51 15.06 5.21
CA THR A 13 -16.17 14.63 4.80
C THR A 13 -15.23 14.74 5.98
N LEU A 14 -14.91 13.61 6.61
CA LEU A 14 -13.86 13.56 7.64
C LEU A 14 -12.49 13.63 6.94
N PRO A 15 -11.62 14.60 7.28
CA PRO A 15 -10.29 14.68 6.70
C PRO A 15 -9.47 13.46 7.09
N ARG A 16 -8.75 12.90 6.12
CA ARG A 16 -7.87 11.75 6.36
C ARG A 16 -6.63 12.22 7.14
N ASN A 17 -6.32 11.50 8.22
CA ASN A 17 -5.08 11.74 8.96
C ASN A 17 -3.90 11.20 8.11
N PRO A 18 -2.81 11.96 7.91
CA PRO A 18 -1.65 11.47 7.18
C PRO A 18 -1.04 10.22 7.84
N SER A 19 -0.41 9.38 7.02
CA SER A 19 0.37 8.24 7.50
C SER A 19 1.67 8.75 8.11
N GLU A 20 1.87 8.55 9.41
CA GLU A 20 3.15 8.81 10.07
C GLU A 20 4.09 7.59 9.87
N GLY A 21 5.30 7.79 9.36
CA GLY A 21 6.32 6.73 9.23
C GLY A 21 7.01 6.63 7.86
N PRO A 22 7.85 5.59 7.65
CA PRO A 22 8.54 5.34 6.40
C PRO A 22 7.55 5.07 5.25
N VAL A 23 7.98 5.37 4.02
CA VAL A 23 7.13 5.22 2.84
C VAL A 23 6.75 3.75 2.64
N ASN A 24 5.46 3.48 2.52
CA ASN A 24 4.95 2.15 2.23
C ASN A 24 4.99 1.89 0.73
N LEU A 25 5.70 0.86 0.29
CA LEU A 25 5.79 0.52 -1.14
C LEU A 25 4.53 -0.21 -1.64
N ILE A 26 3.74 -0.79 -0.72
CA ILE A 26 2.45 -1.41 -1.06
C ILE A 26 1.43 -0.29 -1.34
N GLY A 27 0.73 -0.40 -2.46
CA GLY A 27 -0.27 0.58 -2.91
C GLY A 27 0.28 1.66 -3.84
N LEU A 28 1.60 1.84 -3.94
CA LEU A 28 2.18 2.72 -4.96
C LEU A 28 1.91 2.16 -6.36
N SER A 29 1.67 3.04 -7.33
CA SER A 29 1.65 2.63 -8.74
C SER A 29 3.07 2.32 -9.22
N ARG A 30 3.21 1.60 -10.34
CA ARG A 30 4.54 1.26 -10.86
C ARG A 30 5.40 2.48 -11.20
N SER A 31 4.81 3.53 -11.75
CA SER A 31 5.51 4.78 -12.06
C SER A 31 5.99 5.48 -10.79
N VAL A 32 5.12 5.56 -9.78
CA VAL A 32 5.46 6.17 -8.49
C VAL A 32 6.53 5.35 -7.78
N LEU A 33 6.45 4.02 -7.80
CA LEU A 33 7.49 3.16 -7.23
C LEU A 33 8.87 3.41 -7.86
N VAL A 34 8.93 3.59 -9.18
CA VAL A 34 10.20 3.94 -9.86
C VAL A 34 10.69 5.30 -9.38
N GLN A 35 9.82 6.31 -9.33
CA GLN A 35 10.15 7.65 -8.87
C GLN A 35 10.68 7.65 -7.43
N THR A 36 9.99 6.98 -6.51
CA THR A 36 10.40 6.84 -5.12
C THR A 36 11.77 6.18 -5.00
N LEU A 37 12.06 5.13 -5.78
CA LEU A 37 13.39 4.51 -5.76
C LEU A 37 14.49 5.45 -6.32
N MET A 38 14.16 6.28 -7.31
CA MET A 38 15.12 7.26 -7.85
C MET A 38 15.44 8.38 -6.84
N GLU A 39 14.43 8.89 -6.15
CA GLU A 39 14.58 9.89 -5.08
C GLU A 39 15.47 9.40 -3.94
N HIS A 40 15.48 8.09 -3.72
CA HIS A 40 16.31 7.42 -2.72
C HIS A 40 17.70 6.98 -3.25
N GLY A 41 18.14 7.50 -4.40
CA GLY A 41 19.52 7.38 -4.87
C GLY A 41 19.77 6.32 -5.93
N LEU A 42 18.74 5.67 -6.47
CA LEU A 42 18.92 4.75 -7.60
C LEU A 42 18.96 5.49 -8.94
N ALA A 43 19.97 5.17 -9.76
CA ALA A 43 19.95 5.55 -11.17
C ALA A 43 18.71 4.99 -11.89
N GLU A 44 18.14 5.74 -12.83
CA GLU A 44 16.87 5.44 -13.49
C GLU A 44 16.77 4.00 -14.02
N LYS A 45 17.79 3.52 -14.73
CA LYS A 45 17.81 2.15 -15.29
C LYS A 45 17.74 1.09 -14.20
N LYS A 46 18.44 1.31 -13.07
CA LYS A 46 18.39 0.40 -11.91
C LYS A 46 17.03 0.50 -11.22
N ALA A 47 16.48 1.70 -11.06
CA ALA A 47 15.17 1.91 -10.44
C ALA A 47 14.06 1.15 -11.20
N LYS A 48 14.02 1.22 -12.54
CA LYS A 48 13.06 0.45 -13.36
C LYS A 48 13.21 -1.05 -13.22
N MET A 49 14.44 -1.56 -13.13
CA MET A 49 14.70 -2.99 -12.93
C MET A 49 14.26 -3.44 -11.53
N ARG A 50 14.68 -2.70 -10.49
CA ARG A 50 14.39 -3.02 -9.10
C ARG A 50 12.90 -2.88 -8.77
N SER A 51 12.21 -1.88 -9.34
CA SER A 51 10.77 -1.73 -9.17
C SER A 51 10.01 -2.94 -9.69
N ASN A 52 10.39 -3.48 -10.85
CA ASN A 52 9.78 -4.70 -11.40
C ASN A 52 10.03 -5.92 -10.50
N GLN A 53 11.24 -6.08 -9.97
CA GLN A 53 11.57 -7.17 -9.03
C GLN A 53 10.74 -7.06 -7.75
N ILE A 54 10.72 -5.88 -7.12
CA ILE A 54 9.96 -5.61 -5.89
C ILE A 54 8.46 -5.84 -6.14
N TRP A 55 7.93 -5.33 -7.25
CA TRP A 55 6.54 -5.52 -7.65
C TRP A 55 6.17 -7.00 -7.77
N GLN A 56 7.03 -7.80 -8.39
CA GLN A 56 6.84 -9.24 -8.52
C GLN A 56 6.74 -9.92 -7.15
N TRP A 57 7.63 -9.57 -6.22
CA TRP A 57 7.63 -10.13 -4.87
C TRP A 57 6.37 -9.75 -4.09
N ILE A 58 5.96 -8.48 -4.13
CA ILE A 58 4.80 -7.99 -3.39
C ILE A 58 3.50 -8.60 -3.96
N TYR A 59 3.27 -8.45 -5.26
CA TYR A 59 1.93 -8.70 -5.83
C TYR A 59 1.77 -10.07 -6.48
N GLN A 60 2.84 -10.68 -6.99
CA GLN A 60 2.73 -12.05 -7.55
C GLN A 60 3.03 -13.10 -6.49
N LYS A 61 4.03 -12.86 -5.63
CA LYS A 61 4.46 -13.83 -4.61
C LYS A 61 3.84 -13.56 -3.23
N GLY A 62 3.21 -12.41 -3.00
CA GLY A 62 2.58 -12.07 -1.72
C GLY A 62 3.55 -11.85 -0.57
N VAL A 63 4.83 -11.59 -0.87
CA VAL A 63 5.88 -11.42 0.13
C VAL A 63 5.82 -10.03 0.76
N ARG A 64 5.92 -10.00 2.10
CA ARG A 64 5.81 -8.78 2.93
C ARG A 64 7.09 -8.44 3.69
N SER A 65 8.21 -9.09 3.36
CA SER A 65 9.52 -8.81 3.96
C SER A 65 10.57 -8.71 2.87
N PHE A 66 11.39 -7.66 2.92
CA PHE A 66 12.50 -7.47 2.00
C PHE A 66 13.53 -8.60 2.09
N ASP A 67 13.68 -9.22 3.26
CA ASP A 67 14.65 -10.30 3.48
C ASP A 67 14.39 -11.51 2.55
N GLN A 68 13.13 -11.77 2.20
CA GLN A 68 12.76 -12.90 1.34
C GLN A 68 13.05 -12.66 -0.15
N MET A 69 13.44 -11.44 -0.55
CA MET A 69 13.67 -11.08 -1.95
C MET A 69 15.07 -11.53 -2.41
N THR A 70 15.25 -12.82 -2.66
CA THR A 70 16.56 -13.44 -2.94
C THR A 70 17.26 -12.95 -4.22
N ASN A 71 16.57 -12.26 -5.12
CA ASN A 71 17.14 -11.62 -6.31
C ASN A 71 17.70 -10.21 -6.04
N LEU A 72 17.62 -9.73 -4.80
CA LEU A 72 18.24 -8.50 -4.32
C LEU A 72 19.48 -8.83 -3.49
N SER A 73 20.54 -8.01 -3.60
CA SER A 73 21.73 -8.17 -2.76
C SER A 73 21.39 -7.99 -1.29
N LYS A 74 22.19 -8.58 -0.39
CA LYS A 74 21.96 -8.49 1.05
C LYS A 74 21.99 -7.04 1.54
N ASP A 75 22.96 -6.26 1.08
CA ASP A 75 23.09 -4.83 1.43
C ASP A 75 21.87 -4.03 0.97
N TYR A 76 21.37 -4.31 -0.24
CA TYR A 76 20.21 -3.60 -0.77
C TYR A 76 18.91 -3.96 -0.03
N ARG A 77 18.77 -5.22 0.41
CA ARG A 77 17.64 -5.61 1.27
C ARG A 77 17.66 -4.87 2.60
N ALA A 78 18.84 -4.67 3.19
CA ALA A 78 19.01 -3.91 4.42
C ALA A 78 18.68 -2.42 4.23
N GLU A 79 19.17 -1.82 3.14
CA GLU A 79 18.87 -0.43 2.77
C GLU A 79 17.36 -0.21 2.60
N LEU A 80 16.69 -1.10 1.86
CA LEU A 80 15.24 -1.04 1.68
C LEU A 80 14.48 -1.15 3.02
N ALA A 81 14.89 -2.07 3.90
CA ALA A 81 14.26 -2.25 5.20
C ALA A 81 14.48 -1.05 6.15
N SER A 82 15.53 -0.25 5.94
CA SER A 82 15.80 0.95 6.73
C SER A 82 14.98 2.17 6.27
N GLN A 83 14.57 2.22 5.00
CA GLN A 83 13.93 3.40 4.41
C GLN A 83 12.44 3.21 4.12
N PHE A 84 12.02 1.96 3.91
CA PHE A 84 10.69 1.63 3.42
C PHE A 84 10.02 0.57 4.28
N VAL A 85 8.70 0.49 4.15
CA VAL A 85 7.88 -0.54 4.78
C VAL A 85 7.01 -1.26 3.77
N LEU A 86 6.67 -2.51 4.06
CA LEU A 86 5.71 -3.33 3.33
C LEU A 86 4.51 -3.65 4.21
N ALA A 87 3.74 -2.62 4.57
CA ALA A 87 2.61 -2.74 5.47
C ALA A 87 1.29 -2.92 4.70
N VAL A 88 0.42 -3.78 5.21
CA VAL A 88 -0.98 -3.88 4.75
C VAL A 88 -1.90 -3.44 5.89
N PRO A 89 -3.13 -2.98 5.57
CA PRO A 89 -4.12 -2.67 6.60
C PRO A 89 -4.31 -3.84 7.57
N GLU A 90 -4.46 -3.50 8.84
CA GLU A 90 -4.76 -4.47 9.89
C GLU A 90 -6.21 -4.91 9.75
N VAL A 91 -6.48 -6.22 9.87
CA VAL A 91 -7.86 -6.71 9.94
C VAL A 91 -8.35 -6.63 11.38
N VAL A 92 -9.21 -5.65 11.68
CA VAL A 92 -9.79 -5.45 13.02
C VAL A 92 -10.88 -6.47 13.30
N THR A 93 -11.73 -6.76 12.31
CA THR A 93 -12.83 -7.71 12.47
C THR A 93 -13.02 -8.51 11.19
N LYS A 94 -13.22 -9.81 11.34
CA LYS A 94 -13.59 -10.72 10.25
C LYS A 94 -14.91 -11.39 10.59
N LYS A 95 -15.95 -11.16 9.79
CA LYS A 95 -17.23 -11.86 9.89
C LYS A 95 -17.36 -12.84 8.73
N VAL A 96 -17.73 -14.08 9.02
CA VAL A 96 -17.98 -15.12 8.02
C VAL A 96 -19.45 -15.51 8.14
N SER A 97 -20.19 -15.39 7.04
CA SER A 97 -21.59 -15.75 6.92
C SER A 97 -21.75 -17.22 6.55
N THR A 98 -22.94 -17.78 6.76
CA THR A 98 -23.28 -19.19 6.49
C THR A 98 -23.16 -19.56 5.01
N ASP A 99 -23.37 -18.59 4.11
CA ASP A 99 -23.20 -18.72 2.65
C ASP A 99 -21.72 -18.63 2.20
N GLY A 100 -20.78 -18.43 3.14
CA GLY A 100 -19.36 -18.28 2.86
C GLY A 100 -18.90 -16.85 2.62
N THR A 101 -19.81 -15.86 2.61
CA THR A 101 -19.47 -14.44 2.45
C THR A 101 -18.59 -13.96 3.61
N ARG A 102 -17.50 -13.23 3.29
CA ARG A 102 -16.52 -12.74 4.27
C ARG A 102 -16.50 -11.21 4.28
N LYS A 103 -16.80 -10.61 5.44
CA LYS A 103 -16.73 -9.15 5.66
C LYS A 103 -15.55 -8.83 6.55
N TYR A 104 -14.70 -7.90 6.11
CA TYR A 104 -13.53 -7.44 6.83
C TYR A 104 -13.70 -5.97 7.21
N LEU A 105 -13.49 -5.66 8.49
CA LEU A 105 -13.20 -4.31 8.97
C LEU A 105 -11.68 -4.18 8.99
N MET A 106 -11.16 -3.15 8.34
CA MET A 106 -9.73 -2.93 8.22
C MET A 106 -9.34 -1.58 8.79
N ARG A 107 -8.30 -1.54 9.62
CA ARG A 107 -7.69 -0.30 10.06
C ARG A 107 -6.64 0.13 9.06
N ILE A 108 -6.81 1.33 8.53
CA ILE A 108 -5.87 1.93 7.58
C ILE A 108 -4.89 2.86 8.31
N ALA A 109 -3.81 3.22 7.62
CA ALA A 109 -2.88 4.23 8.11
C ALA A 109 -3.59 5.54 8.45
N GLY A 110 -3.24 6.13 9.58
CA GLY A 110 -3.92 7.29 10.16
C GLY A 110 -4.98 6.96 11.21
N GLY A 111 -5.20 5.68 11.53
CA GLY A 111 -6.08 5.23 12.62
C GLY A 111 -7.57 5.16 12.27
N HIS A 112 -7.92 5.28 10.99
CA HIS A 112 -9.30 5.18 10.52
C HIS A 112 -9.67 3.70 10.33
N GLU A 113 -10.86 3.31 10.78
CA GLU A 113 -11.42 1.94 10.66
C GLU A 113 -12.91 1.97 10.31
#